data_AF-C2BGH8-F1
#
_entry.id   AF-C2BGH8-F1
#
_cell.length_a   1.000
_cell.length_b   1.000
_cell.length_c   1.000
_cell.angle_alpha   90.00
_cell.angle_beta   90.00
_cell.angle_gamma   90.00
#
_symmetry.space_group_name_H-M   'P 1'
#
loop_
_entity.id
_entity.type
_entity.pdbx_description
1 polymer ?
#
loop_
_entity_poly.entity_id
_entity_poly.type
_entity_poly.pdbx_seq_one_letter_code
_entity_poly.pdbx_strand_id
1 'polypeptide(L)' 'MFHKSLDQAESGDNVGVLLRGVQRNEISRGQVLAKPGSVHPHTEFEGQVYVLTKEEGGRHTILLRLQTTILLQNNRCNR' A
#
# COMPACT_ATOMS: atom_id res chain seq x y z
N MET A 1 -13.36 2.54 -16.13
CA MET A 1 -13.20 2.04 -17.52
C MET A 1 -12.22 2.95 -18.26
N PHE A 2 -11.12 2.42 -18.81
CA PHE A 2 -10.00 3.24 -19.36
C PHE A 2 -10.46 4.25 -20.42
N HIS A 3 -10.03 5.50 -20.31
CA HIS A 3 -10.33 6.65 -21.18
C HIS A 3 -11.79 7.17 -21.21
N LYS A 4 -12.63 6.80 -20.24
CA LYS A 4 -13.95 7.41 -20.06
C LYS A 4 -13.97 8.24 -18.78
N SER A 5 -14.55 9.44 -18.86
CA SER A 5 -14.90 10.21 -17.67
C SER A 5 -15.97 9.46 -16.89
N LEU A 6 -15.77 9.32 -15.59
CA LEU A 6 -16.72 8.70 -14.67
C LEU A 6 -17.12 9.75 -13.64
N ASP A 7 -18.40 9.79 -13.29
CA ASP A 7 -18.91 10.71 -12.26
C ASP A 7 -18.58 10.21 -10.85
N GLN A 8 -18.52 8.88 -10.67
CA GLN A 8 -18.18 8.22 -9.41
C GLN A 8 -17.35 6.96 -9.70
N ALA A 9 -16.53 6.56 -8.73
CA ALA A 9 -15.73 5.35 -8.77
C ALA A 9 -16.07 4.48 -7.56
N GLU A 10 -16.16 3.18 -7.76
CA GLU A 10 -16.45 2.22 -6.69
C GLU A 10 -15.20 1.43 -6.29
N SER A 11 -15.28 0.73 -5.15
CA SER A 11 -14.19 -0.10 -4.66
C SER A 11 -13.87 -1.22 -5.65
N GLY A 12 -12.62 -1.29 -6.12
CA GLY A 12 -12.15 -2.27 -7.09
C GLY A 12 -11.93 -1.69 -8.50
N ASP A 13 -12.38 -0.45 -8.75
CA ASP A 13 -12.11 0.21 -10.02
C ASP A 13 -10.68 0.75 -10.09
N ASN A 14 -10.02 0.50 -11.22
CA ASN A 14 -8.77 1.16 -11.58
C ASN A 14 -9.08 2.51 -12.24
N VAL A 15 -8.95 3.59 -11.46
CA VAL A 15 -9.26 4.96 -11.88
C VAL A 15 -8.09 5.93 -11.68
N GLY A 16 -8.07 6.98 -12.50
CA GLY A 16 -7.24 8.16 -12.28
C GLY A 16 -8.08 9.28 -11.67
N VAL A 17 -7.56 9.93 -10.61
CA VAL A 17 -8.23 11.04 -9.92
C VAL A 17 -7.52 12.34 -10.23
N LEU A 18 -8.26 13.38 -10.63
CA LEU A 18 -7.73 14.72 -10.82
C LEU A 18 -7.64 15.44 -9.47
N LEU A 19 -6.43 15.73 -9.00
CA LEU A 19 -6.19 16.49 -7.78
C LEU A 19 -5.92 17.95 -8.12
N ARG A 20 -6.75 18.87 -7.60
CA ARG A 20 -6.59 20.30 -7.85
C ARG A 20 -5.44 20.87 -7.03
N GLY A 21 -4.50 21.53 -7.68
CA GLY A 21 -3.45 22.31 -7.01
C GLY A 21 -2.28 21.49 -6.46
N VAL A 22 -2.19 20.20 -6.79
CA VAL A 22 -1.08 19.33 -6.35
C VAL A 22 -0.17 19.08 -7.53
N GLN A 23 1.13 19.24 -7.33
CA GLN A 23 2.14 18.97 -8.35
C GLN A 23 2.63 17.52 -8.29
N ARG A 24 3.16 17.04 -9.41
CA ARG A 24 3.64 15.63 -9.52
C ARG A 24 4.78 15.31 -8.56
N ASN A 25 5.58 16.29 -8.17
CA ASN A 25 6.69 16.15 -7.21
C ASN A 25 6.22 16.05 -5.75
N GLU A 26 4.99 16.48 -5.44
CA GLU A 26 4.41 16.42 -4.10
C GLU A 26 3.81 15.04 -3.78
N ILE A 27 3.63 14.20 -4.81
CA ILE A 27 3.03 12.87 -4.69
C ILE A 27 4.07 11.79 -4.98
N SER A 28 4.14 10.79 -4.10
CA SER A 28 5.02 9.62 -4.25
C SER A 28 4.24 8.31 -4.18
N ARG A 29 4.77 7.27 -4.84
CA ARG A 29 4.20 5.93 -4.75
C ARG A 29 4.22 5.44 -3.30
N GLY A 30 3.11 4.85 -2.85
CA GLY A 30 2.89 4.42 -1.46
C GLY A 30 1.94 5.31 -0.67
N GLN A 31 1.67 6.53 -1.13
CA GLN A 31 0.61 7.38 -0.57
C GLN A 31 -0.78 6.91 -0.99
N VAL A 32 -1.78 7.20 -0.17
CA VAL A 32 -3.18 6.81 -0.39
C VAL A 32 -4.09 8.02 -0.37
N LEU A 33 -5.13 8.02 -1.23
CA LEU A 33 -6.23 8.97 -1.17
C LEU A 33 -7.31 8.38 -0.27
N ALA A 34 -7.65 9.10 0.80
CA ALA A 34 -8.64 8.67 1.77
C ALA A 34 -9.56 9.85 2.14
N LYS A 35 -10.71 9.53 2.73
CA LYS A 35 -11.59 10.54 3.31
C LYS A 35 -10.80 11.32 4.38
N PRO A 36 -10.92 12.65 4.47
CA PRO A 36 -10.25 13.42 5.51
C PRO A 36 -10.58 12.86 6.91
N GLY A 37 -9.53 12.58 7.69
CA GLY A 37 -9.65 12.03 9.04
C GLY A 37 -9.92 10.53 9.16
N SER A 38 -9.95 9.77 8.06
CA SER A 38 -10.18 8.31 8.14
C SER A 38 -8.92 7.46 8.26
N VAL A 39 -7.78 7.94 7.78
CA VAL A 39 -6.51 7.20 7.77
C VAL A 39 -5.41 8.08 8.36
N HIS A 40 -4.68 7.53 9.33
CA HIS A 40 -3.52 8.16 9.94
C HIS A 40 -2.25 7.35 9.63
N PRO A 41 -1.14 8.00 9.28
CA PRO A 41 0.12 7.29 9.06
C PRO A 41 0.70 6.84 10.41
N HIS A 42 1.01 5.55 10.53
CA HIS A 42 1.69 4.96 11.67
C HIS A 42 3.05 4.39 11.23
N THR A 43 4.08 4.62 12.03
CA THR A 43 5.45 4.14 11.76
C THR A 43 5.80 2.86 12.54
N GLU A 44 5.10 2.63 13.65
CA GLU A 44 5.30 1.49 14.53
C GLU A 44 4.03 0.66 14.57
N PHE A 45 4.17 -0.66 14.41
CA PHE A 45 3.06 -1.60 14.47
C PHE A 45 3.54 -2.97 14.93
N GLU A 46 2.65 -3.71 15.58
CA GLU A 46 2.85 -5.13 15.88
C GLU A 46 2.16 -5.94 14.78
N GLY A 47 2.83 -6.97 14.28
CA GLY A 47 2.33 -7.78 13.19
C GLY A 47 2.86 -9.21 13.24
N GLN A 48 2.02 -10.16 12.84
CA GLN A 48 2.41 -11.55 12.73
C GLN A 48 3.03 -11.80 11.35
N VAL A 49 4.23 -12.38 11.33
CA VAL A 49 4.98 -12.67 10.10
C VAL A 49 5.08 -14.17 9.91
N TYR A 50 4.73 -14.63 8.70
CA TYR A 50 5.01 -16.00 8.27
C TYR A 50 6.31 -16.01 7.46
N VAL A 51 7.28 -16.81 7.89
CA VAL A 51 8.58 -16.95 7.22
C VAL A 51 8.50 -18.14 6.29
N LEU A 52 8.61 -17.87 4.98
CA LEU A 52 8.59 -18.91 3.95
C LEU A 52 9.75 -19.89 4.12
N THR A 53 9.44 -21.17 3.95
CA THR A 53 10.42 -22.24 3.93
C THR A 53 11.18 -22.29 2.59
N LYS A 54 12.29 -23.04 2.54
CA LYS A 54 13.10 -23.21 1.33
C LYS A 54 12.28 -23.75 0.15
N GLU A 55 11.31 -24.62 0.41
CA GLU A 55 10.47 -25.27 -0.62
C GLU A 55 9.48 -24.28 -1.25
N GLU A 56 9.07 -23.27 -0.48
CA GLU A 56 8.19 -22.17 -0.92
C GLU A 56 8.97 -21.02 -1.60
N GLY A 57 10.27 -21.20 -1.88
CA GLY A 57 11.13 -20.17 -2.47
C GLY A 57 11.66 -19.15 -1.46
N GLY A 58 11.61 -19.47 -0.16
CA GLY A 58 12.16 -18.66 0.92
C GLY A 58 13.70 -18.67 0.96
N ARG A 59 14.26 -17.86 1.86
CA ARG A 59 15.73 -17.75 2.01
C ARG A 59 16.32 -19.04 2.60
N HIS A 60 17.46 -19.49 2.06
CA HIS A 60 18.17 -20.68 2.53
C HIS A 60 18.79 -20.54 3.92
N THR A 61 19.10 -19.32 4.36
CA THR A 61 19.67 -19.04 5.68
C THR A 61 18.61 -18.40 6.58
N ILE A 62 18.45 -18.95 7.79
CA ILE A 62 17.49 -18.48 8.79
C ILE A 62 17.89 -17.06 9.25
N LEU A 63 16.94 -16.13 9.21
CA LEU A 63 17.11 -14.75 9.66
C LEU A 63 16.99 -14.66 11.18
N LEU A 64 18.12 -14.57 11.90
CA LEU A 64 18.17 -14.29 13.35
C LEU A 64 18.25 -12.79 13.70
N ARG A 65 18.41 -11.91 12.70
CA ARG A 65 18.45 -10.46 12.87
C ARG A 65 17.60 -9.80 11.81
N LEU A 66 16.68 -8.94 12.22
CA LEU A 66 15.84 -8.10 11.35
C LEU A 66 16.75 -7.13 10.58
N GLN A 67 17.35 -7.59 9.49
CA GLN A 67 17.77 -6.69 8.42
C GLN A 67 16.51 -6.22 7.70
N THR A 68 16.53 -4.98 7.23
CA THR A 68 15.48 -4.23 6.54
C THR A 68 14.63 -5.11 5.60
N THR A 69 13.64 -5.81 6.16
CA THR A 69 12.66 -6.55 5.38
C THR A 69 11.72 -5.52 4.79
N ILE A 70 11.63 -5.49 3.46
CA ILE A 70 10.69 -4.60 2.77
C ILE A 70 9.28 -5.09 3.11
N LEU A 71 8.64 -4.40 4.05
CA LEU A 71 7.25 -4.61 4.42
C LEU A 71 6.37 -4.01 3.33
N LEU A 72 5.82 -4.88 2.47
CA LEU A 72 4.80 -4.51 1.49
C LEU A 72 3.45 -4.41 2.20
N GLN A 73 3.20 -3.28 2.85
CA GLN A 73 1.86 -2.94 3.32
C GLN A 73 1.05 -2.35 2.18
N ASN A 74 0.28 -3.21 1.50
CA ASN A 74 -0.86 -2.72 0.74
C ASN A 74 -1.91 -2.30 1.76
N ASN A 75 -2.15 -0.99 1.90
CA ASN A 75 -3.22 -0.42 2.73
C ASN A 75 -4.58 -0.92 2.24
N ARG A 76 -4.95 -2.17 2.59
CA ARG A 76 -6.32 -2.67 2.55
C ARG A 76 -7.05 -2.02 3.71
N CYS A 77 -7.60 -0.83 3.45
CA CYS A 77 -8.60 -0.22 4.31
C CYS A 77 -9.87 -1.08 4.21
N ASN A 78 -9.92 -2.19 4.96
CA ASN A 78 -11.15 -2.92 5.18
C ASN A 78 -12.00 -2.11 6.17
N ARG A 79 -13.25 -1.83 5.79
CA ARG A 79 -14.31 -1.51 6.74
C ARG A 79 -14.71 -2.76 7.50
#